data_AF-A0A426XU29-F1
#
_entry.id   AF-A0A426XU29-F1
#
_cell.length_a   1.000
_cell.length_b   1.000
_cell.length_c   1.000
_cell.angle_alpha   90.00
_cell.angle_beta   90.00
_cell.angle_gamma   90.00
#
_symmetry.space_group_name_H-M   'P 1'
#
loop_
_entity.id
_entity.type
_entity.pdbx_description
1 polymer ?
#
loop_
_entity_poly.entity_id
_entity_poly.type
_entity_poly.pdbx_seq_one_letter_code
_entity_poly.pdbx_strand_id
1 'polypeptide(L)'
;MVVVDVGEFGEEGFDPKRWINAALESRHPQDPLDRYLSDLEENLRTSADKIADALDRESADALRRVPLACRDVLRLRDDALSLRSLVSSILLALSKVISLPLPSTLSSSLHHAYFSHNSLCIYYFMKLDNFSLDLATSIQQILIEYNDVV
;
A
#
# COMPACT_ATOMS: atom_id res chain seq x y z
N MET A 1 13.58 16.91 -38.60
CA MET A 1 12.93 17.18 -37.30
C MET A 1 14.00 17.00 -36.24
N VAL A 2 14.42 18.09 -35.59
CA VAL A 2 15.44 18.03 -34.53
C VAL A 2 14.74 17.54 -33.26
N VAL A 3 15.09 16.35 -32.79
CA VAL A 3 14.58 15.85 -31.51
C VAL A 3 15.53 16.37 -30.43
N VAL A 4 14.99 17.21 -29.55
CA VAL A 4 15.73 17.77 -28.42
C VAL A 4 15.55 16.84 -27.21
N ASP A 5 16.65 16.35 -26.66
CA ASP A 5 16.64 15.69 -25.36
C ASP A 5 16.52 16.76 -24.27
N VAL A 6 15.35 16.82 -23.64
CA VAL A 6 15.05 17.79 -22.58
C VAL A 6 15.55 17.33 -21.21
N GLY A 7 16.06 16.09 -21.09
CA GLY A 7 16.57 15.53 -19.84
C GLY A 7 17.82 16.25 -19.33
N GLU A 8 18.70 16.68 -20.23
CA GLU A 8 19.97 17.35 -19.88
C GLU A 8 19.75 18.72 -19.19
N PHE A 9 18.62 19.38 -19.42
CA PHE A 9 18.28 20.67 -18.78
C PHE A 9 18.02 20.54 -17.28
N GLY A 10 17.74 19.33 -16.79
CA GLY A 10 17.49 19.05 -15.38
C GLY A 10 18.75 18.78 -14.55
N GLU A 11 19.93 18.73 -15.18
CA GLU A 11 21.19 18.41 -14.50
C GLU A 11 21.76 19.63 -13.77
N GLU A 12 22.24 19.45 -12.53
CA GLU A 12 22.85 20.53 -11.73
C GLU A 12 24.09 21.18 -12.38
N GLY A 13 24.69 20.53 -13.39
CA GLY A 13 25.87 21.00 -14.12
C GLY A 13 25.61 21.46 -15.55
N PHE A 14 24.35 21.74 -15.93
CA PHE A 14 24.00 22.10 -17.30
C PHE A 14 24.75 23.34 -17.80
N ASP A 15 25.51 23.18 -18.90
CA ASP A 15 26.19 24.28 -19.60
C ASP A 15 25.49 24.57 -20.93
N PRO A 16 24.76 25.70 -21.04
CA PRO A 16 24.04 26.07 -22.26
C PRO A 16 24.96 26.21 -23.47
N LYS A 17 26.19 26.68 -23.31
CA LYS A 17 27.11 26.89 -24.44
C LYS A 17 27.59 25.56 -24.99
N ARG A 18 27.98 24.65 -24.10
CA ARG A 18 28.38 23.30 -24.48
C ARG A 18 27.23 22.57 -25.19
N TRP A 19 26.02 22.71 -24.67
CA TRP A 19 24.83 22.12 -25.28
C TRP A 19 24.53 22.67 -26.68
N ILE A 20 24.52 24.00 -26.85
CA ILE A 20 24.31 24.64 -28.16
C ILE A 20 25.38 24.21 -29.15
N ASN A 21 26.65 24.16 -28.73
CA ASN A 21 27.74 23.74 -29.61
C ASN A 21 27.60 22.28 -30.04
N ALA A 22 27.23 21.38 -29.13
CA ALA A 22 26.96 19.98 -29.45
C ALA A 22 25.76 19.83 -30.41
N ALA A 23 24.71 20.62 -30.22
CA ALA A 23 23.57 20.65 -31.15
C ALA A 23 24.00 21.12 -32.55
N LEU A 24 24.82 22.17 -32.62
CA LEU A 24 25.35 22.69 -33.89
C LEU A 24 26.30 21.70 -34.59
N GLU A 25 27.07 20.91 -33.84
CA GLU A 25 27.91 19.83 -34.38
C GLU A 25 27.08 18.70 -35.00
N SER A 26 25.87 18.45 -34.48
CA SER A 26 24.93 17.45 -35.02
C SER A 26 24.22 17.87 -36.32
N ARG A 27 24.37 19.15 -36.73
CA ARG A 27 23.71 19.71 -37.92
C ARG A 27 24.24 19.08 -39.21
N HIS A 28 23.34 18.81 -40.14
CA HIS A 28 23.73 18.40 -41.49
C HIS A 28 24.50 19.52 -42.22
N PRO A 29 25.62 19.26 -42.92
CA PRO A 29 26.45 20.28 -43.55
C PRO A 29 25.73 21.15 -44.61
N GLN A 30 24.64 20.64 -45.18
CA GLN A 30 23.85 21.34 -46.20
C GLN A 30 22.74 22.23 -45.62
N ASP A 31 22.48 22.15 -44.31
CA ASP A 31 21.41 22.92 -43.69
C ASP A 31 21.90 24.33 -43.31
N PRO A 32 21.24 25.40 -43.77
CA PRO A 32 21.61 26.76 -43.38
C PRO A 32 21.57 26.93 -41.87
N LEU A 33 22.61 27.55 -41.30
CA LEU A 33 22.74 27.76 -39.85
C LEU A 33 21.51 28.46 -39.27
N ASP A 34 21.07 29.55 -39.89
CA ASP A 34 19.96 30.38 -39.40
C ASP A 34 18.64 29.61 -39.40
N ARG A 35 18.42 28.74 -40.40
CA ARG A 35 17.24 27.89 -40.48
C ARG A 35 17.27 26.84 -39.37
N TYR A 36 18.39 26.15 -39.20
CA TYR A 36 18.55 25.14 -38.15
C TYR A 36 18.35 25.73 -36.75
N LEU A 37 18.92 26.92 -36.49
CA LEU A 37 18.75 27.62 -35.22
C LEU A 37 17.31 28.07 -34.99
N SER A 38 16.62 28.57 -36.01
CA SER A 38 15.20 28.95 -35.90
C SER A 38 14.32 27.71 -35.63
N ASP A 39 14.59 26.59 -36.30
CA ASP A 39 13.88 25.34 -36.06
C ASP A 39 14.17 24.80 -34.65
N LEU A 40 15.41 24.90 -34.16
CA LEU A 40 15.79 24.50 -32.81
C LEU A 40 15.08 25.35 -31.76
N GLU A 41 15.06 26.67 -31.94
CA GLU A 41 14.35 27.61 -31.06
C GLU A 41 12.86 27.28 -30.98
N GLU A 42 12.20 27.08 -32.13
CA GLU A 42 10.77 26.79 -32.15
C GLU A 42 10.44 25.43 -31.49
N ASN A 43 11.30 24.42 -31.70
CA ASN A 43 11.16 23.12 -31.03
C ASN A 43 11.36 23.24 -29.52
N LEU A 44 12.34 24.03 -29.06
CA LEU A 44 12.55 24.29 -27.63
C LEU A 44 11.36 25.01 -27.02
N ARG A 45 10.86 26.06 -27.68
CA ARG A 45 9.69 26.81 -27.21
C ARG A 45 8.45 25.93 -27.10
N THR A 46 8.16 25.17 -28.17
CA THR A 46 7.04 24.23 -28.19
C THR A 46 7.17 23.14 -27.11
N SER A 47 8.39 22.67 -26.83
CA SER A 47 8.63 21.68 -25.79
C SER A 47 8.43 22.27 -24.40
N ALA A 48 8.90 23.48 -24.16
CA ALA A 48 8.68 24.20 -22.90
C ALA A 48 7.19 24.41 -22.63
N ASP A 49 6.43 24.85 -23.63
CA ASP A 49 4.97 25.04 -23.52
C ASP A 49 4.25 23.73 -23.19
N LYS A 50 4.61 22.63 -23.86
CA LYS A 50 4.06 21.29 -23.58
C LYS A 50 4.38 20.81 -22.16
N ILE A 51 5.60 21.06 -21.68
CA ILE A 51 6.00 20.68 -20.32
C ILE A 51 5.22 21.50 -19.30
N ALA A 52 5.06 22.81 -19.51
CA ALA A 52 4.25 23.66 -18.64
C ALA A 52 2.79 23.19 -18.58
N ASP A 53 2.17 22.95 -19.74
CA ASP A 53 0.80 22.45 -19.83
C ASP A 53 0.62 21.07 -19.17
N ALA A 54 1.61 20.19 -19.31
CA ALA A 54 1.59 18.87 -18.67
C ALA A 54 1.72 19.01 -17.16
N LEU A 55 2.67 19.82 -16.69
CA LEU A 55 2.90 20.06 -15.28
C LEU A 55 1.68 20.66 -14.60
N ASP A 56 1.03 21.65 -15.22
CA ASP A 56 -0.16 22.29 -14.67
C ASP A 56 -1.32 21.30 -14.58
N ARG A 57 -1.55 20.50 -15.62
CA ARG A 57 -2.61 19.48 -15.62
C ARG A 57 -2.36 18.39 -14.59
N GLU A 58 -1.16 17.84 -14.55
CA GLU A 58 -0.80 16.76 -13.62
C GLU A 58 -0.77 17.25 -12.18
N SER A 59 -0.25 18.45 -11.94
CA SER A 59 -0.24 19.06 -10.60
C SER A 59 -1.66 19.35 -10.12
N ALA A 60 -2.52 19.94 -10.94
CA ALA A 60 -3.92 20.19 -10.59
C ALA A 60 -4.67 18.90 -10.27
N ASP A 61 -4.42 17.84 -11.04
CA ASP A 61 -5.05 16.55 -10.82
C ASP A 61 -4.49 15.83 -9.57
N ALA A 62 -3.18 15.88 -9.33
CA ALA A 62 -2.54 15.34 -8.13
C ALA A 62 -3.04 16.06 -6.86
N LEU A 63 -3.14 17.39 -6.89
CA LEU A 63 -3.70 18.20 -5.80
C LEU A 63 -5.14 17.80 -5.44
N ARG A 64 -5.90 17.26 -6.40
CA ARG A 64 -7.26 16.76 -6.16
C ARG A 64 -7.27 15.30 -5.70
N ARG A 65 -6.50 14.42 -6.36
CA ARG A 65 -6.53 12.96 -6.12
C ARG A 65 -5.87 12.56 -4.81
N VAL A 66 -4.74 13.17 -4.47
CA VAL A 66 -3.97 12.78 -3.27
C VAL A 66 -4.77 12.98 -1.98
N PRO A 67 -5.41 14.14 -1.73
CA PRO A 67 -6.22 14.31 -0.51
C PRO A 67 -7.43 13.36 -0.45
N LEU A 68 -8.07 13.09 -1.59
CA LEU A 68 -9.18 12.13 -1.68
C LEU A 68 -8.72 10.73 -1.30
N ALA A 69 -7.61 10.26 -1.88
CA ALA A 69 -7.02 8.96 -1.57
C ALA A 69 -6.62 8.87 -0.10
N CYS A 70 -5.99 9.90 0.47
CA CYS A 70 -5.63 9.95 1.88
C CYS A 70 -6.87 9.82 2.78
N ARG A 71 -7.96 10.53 2.46
CA ARG A 71 -9.22 10.44 3.20
C ARG A 71 -9.82 9.05 3.15
N ASP A 72 -9.83 8.42 1.98
CA ASP A 72 -10.42 7.10 1.79
C ASP A 72 -9.62 6.01 2.52
N VAL A 73 -8.28 6.11 2.54
CA VAL A 73 -7.41 5.23 3.34
C VAL A 73 -7.66 5.39 4.83
N LEU A 74 -7.81 6.63 5.33
CA LEU A 74 -8.14 6.87 6.74
C LEU A 74 -9.48 6.25 7.13
N ARG A 75 -10.50 6.40 6.28
CA ARG A 75 -11.80 5.77 6.50
C ARG A 75 -11.70 4.25 6.55
N LEU A 76 -10.99 3.64 5.58
CA LEU A 76 -10.79 2.20 5.54
C LEU A 76 -10.07 1.69 6.80
N ARG A 77 -9.09 2.43 7.30
CA ARG A 77 -8.39 2.12 8.56
C ARG A 77 -9.37 2.12 9.74
N ASP A 78 -10.22 3.13 9.84
CA ASP A 78 -11.18 3.24 10.96
C ASP A 78 -12.24 2.12 10.90
N ASP A 79 -12.73 1.78 9.70
CA ASP A 79 -13.63 0.64 9.48
C ASP A 79 -12.97 -0.69 9.89
N ALA A 80 -11.69 -0.89 9.54
CA ALA A 80 -10.93 -2.07 9.94
C ALA A 80 -10.71 -2.17 11.46
N LEU A 81 -10.46 -1.03 12.13
CA LEU A 81 -10.36 -0.97 13.58
C LEU A 81 -11.68 -1.31 14.27
N SER A 82 -12.79 -0.80 13.73
CA SER A 82 -14.14 -1.13 14.22
C SER A 82 -14.44 -2.62 14.07
N LEU A 83 -14.13 -3.20 12.91
CA LEU A 83 -14.28 -4.63 12.66
C LEU A 83 -13.45 -5.46 13.63
N ARG A 84 -12.19 -5.10 13.87
CA ARG A 84 -11.33 -5.77 14.85
C ARG A 84 -11.97 -5.75 16.24
N SER A 85 -12.48 -4.60 16.67
CA SER A 85 -13.17 -4.48 17.96
C SER A 85 -14.41 -5.37 18.04
N LEU A 86 -15.24 -5.40 16.98
CA LEU A 86 -16.42 -6.25 16.92
C LEU A 86 -16.07 -7.74 17.01
N VAL A 87 -15.05 -8.18 16.27
CA VAL A 87 -14.56 -9.57 16.32
C VAL A 87 -14.06 -9.90 17.72
N SER A 88 -13.25 -9.03 18.35
CA SER A 88 -12.80 -9.23 19.73
C SER A 88 -13.97 -9.33 20.71
N SER A 89 -15.00 -8.48 20.58
CA SER A 89 -16.20 -8.56 21.41
C SER A 89 -16.98 -9.86 21.22
N ILE A 90 -17.13 -10.34 19.98
CA ILE A 90 -17.78 -11.62 19.67
C ILE A 90 -17.00 -12.78 20.29
N LEU A 91 -15.66 -12.80 20.14
CA LEU A 91 -14.82 -13.83 20.74
C LEU A 91 -14.91 -13.85 22.27
N LEU A 92 -14.94 -12.68 22.90
CA LEU A 92 -15.16 -12.56 24.35
C LEU A 92 -16.55 -13.02 24.79
N ALA A 93 -17.59 -12.81 23.97
CA ALA A 93 -18.93 -13.31 24.27
C ALA A 93 -18.98 -14.85 24.16
N LEU A 94 -18.34 -15.41 23.12
CA LEU A 94 -18.25 -16.86 22.92
C LEU A 94 -17.48 -17.54 24.06
N SER A 95 -16.34 -16.98 24.50
CA SER A 95 -15.58 -17.55 25.61
C SER A 95 -16.38 -17.59 26.90
N LYS A 96 -17.17 -16.55 27.18
CA LYS A 96 -18.09 -16.54 28.33
C LYS A 96 -19.14 -17.64 28.24
N VAL A 97 -19.78 -17.80 27.08
CA VAL A 97 -20.80 -18.87 26.89
C VAL A 97 -20.20 -20.26 27.06
N ILE A 98 -18.97 -20.47 26.58
CA ILE A 98 -18.25 -21.74 26.75
C ILE A 98 -17.87 -21.99 28.22
N SER A 99 -17.58 -20.93 28.98
CA SER A 99 -17.23 -21.04 30.41
C SER A 99 -18.42 -21.27 31.35
N LEU A 100 -19.68 -21.24 30.86
CA LEU A 100 -20.84 -21.63 31.68
C LEU A 100 -20.87 -23.15 31.89
N PRO A 101 -21.11 -23.63 33.13
CA PRO A 101 -21.18 -25.07 33.40
C PRO A 101 -22.38 -25.68 32.67
N LEU A 102 -22.11 -26.61 31.74
CA LEU A 102 -23.17 -27.37 31.08
C LEU A 102 -23.88 -28.28 32.11
N PRO A 103 -25.21 -28.45 32.00
CA PRO A 103 -25.92 -29.47 32.76
C PRO A 103 -25.32 -30.85 32.47
N SER A 104 -25.07 -31.61 33.53
CA SER A 104 -24.29 -32.86 33.59
C SER A 104 -24.76 -34.00 32.67
N THR A 105 -25.88 -33.84 31.97
CA THR A 105 -26.49 -34.85 31.10
C THR A 105 -26.07 -34.76 29.63
N LEU A 106 -25.41 -33.68 29.21
CA LEU A 106 -24.94 -33.45 27.83
C LEU A 106 -23.41 -33.51 27.68
N SER A 107 -22.69 -33.71 28.79
CA SER A 107 -21.23 -33.56 28.90
C SER A 107 -20.45 -34.52 28.01
N SER A 108 -20.77 -35.81 28.00
CA SER A 108 -19.95 -36.83 27.31
C SER A 108 -20.03 -36.77 25.78
N SER A 109 -21.22 -36.50 25.23
CA SER A 109 -21.43 -36.46 23.77
C SER A 109 -20.96 -35.15 23.14
N LEU A 110 -21.06 -34.02 23.86
CA LEU A 110 -20.55 -32.74 23.38
C LEU A 110 -19.03 -32.64 23.53
N HIS A 111 -18.40 -33.25 24.54
CA HIS A 111 -16.94 -33.17 24.71
C HIS A 111 -16.17 -33.61 23.46
N HIS A 112 -16.60 -34.69 22.82
CA HIS A 112 -15.93 -35.24 21.65
C HIS A 112 -16.15 -34.40 20.37
N ALA A 113 -17.33 -33.79 20.24
CA ALA A 113 -17.67 -32.91 19.13
C ALA A 113 -17.02 -31.52 19.29
N TYR A 114 -17.01 -30.97 20.50
CA TYR A 114 -16.37 -29.69 20.82
C TYR A 114 -14.86 -29.77 20.68
N PHE A 115 -14.20 -30.84 21.16
CA PHE A 115 -12.74 -30.96 21.07
C PHE A 115 -12.25 -31.08 19.62
N SER A 116 -13.00 -31.79 18.77
CA SER A 116 -12.70 -31.94 17.34
C SER A 116 -12.90 -30.65 16.56
N HIS A 117 -14.02 -29.94 16.76
CA HIS A 117 -14.30 -28.70 16.03
C HIS A 117 -13.43 -27.54 16.51
N ASN A 118 -13.19 -27.42 17.83
CA ASN A 118 -12.46 -26.31 18.41
C ASN A 118 -10.95 -26.40 18.10
N SER A 119 -10.37 -27.60 18.06
CA SER A 119 -8.98 -27.82 17.61
C SER A 119 -8.74 -27.35 16.17
N LEU A 120 -9.66 -27.67 15.25
CA LEU A 120 -9.58 -27.23 13.85
C LEU A 120 -9.77 -25.71 13.72
N CYS A 121 -10.74 -25.12 14.41
CA CYS A 121 -10.97 -23.68 14.38
C CYS A 121 -9.78 -22.88 14.93
N ILE A 122 -9.15 -23.34 16.02
CA ILE A 122 -7.95 -22.71 16.60
C ILE A 122 -6.76 -22.83 15.65
N TYR A 123 -6.57 -23.99 15.00
CA TYR A 123 -5.48 -24.20 14.05
C TYR A 123 -5.61 -23.31 12.81
N TYR A 124 -6.83 -23.14 12.28
CA TYR A 124 -7.07 -22.23 11.16
C TYR A 124 -6.95 -20.76 11.57
N PHE A 125 -7.37 -20.38 12.77
CA PHE A 125 -7.25 -19.01 13.26
C PHE A 125 -5.79 -18.59 13.52
N MET A 126 -4.98 -19.47 14.12
CA MET A 126 -3.53 -19.23 14.30
C MET A 126 -2.75 -19.19 12.99
N LYS A 127 -3.23 -19.86 11.94
CA LYS A 127 -2.55 -19.89 10.64
C LYS A 127 -2.90 -18.68 9.75
N LEU A 128 -4.01 -18.01 10.02
CA LEU A 128 -4.49 -16.85 9.27
C LEU A 128 -3.95 -15.52 9.82
N ASP A 129 -3.74 -15.42 11.13
CA ASP A 129 -3.21 -14.20 11.76
C ASP A 129 -1.86 -14.48 12.44
N ASN A 130 -0.78 -13.88 11.92
CA ASN A 130 0.55 -13.78 12.56
C ASN A 130 0.47 -12.98 13.89
N PHE A 131 -0.27 -13.49 14.88
CA PHE A 131 -0.48 -12.83 16.17
C PHE A 131 0.38 -13.43 17.28
N SER A 132 0.88 -12.55 18.15
CA SER A 132 1.94 -12.73 19.15
C SER A 132 1.87 -14.04 19.96
N LEU A 133 3.03 -14.68 20.12
CA LEU A 133 3.29 -15.86 20.96
C LEU A 133 2.73 -15.74 22.40
N ASP A 134 2.54 -14.52 22.92
CA ASP A 134 2.01 -14.30 24.27
C ASP A 134 0.59 -14.84 24.48
N LEU A 135 -0.28 -14.77 23.45
CA LEU A 135 -1.65 -15.28 23.55
C LEU A 135 -1.66 -16.80 23.47
N ALA A 136 -0.79 -17.39 22.65
CA ALA A 136 -0.62 -18.84 22.55
C ALA A 136 -0.10 -19.44 23.87
N THR A 137 0.84 -18.75 24.52
CA THR A 137 1.41 -19.16 25.81
C THR A 137 0.38 -19.03 26.93
N SER A 138 -0.41 -17.94 26.95
CA SER A 138 -1.49 -17.76 27.93
C SER A 138 -2.58 -18.83 27.79
N ILE A 139 -2.92 -19.24 26.57
CA ILE A 139 -3.95 -20.26 26.32
C ILE A 139 -3.42 -21.69 26.61
N GLN A 140 -2.14 -21.97 26.33
CA GLN A 140 -1.52 -23.23 26.77
C GLN A 140 -1.47 -23.34 28.29
N GLN A 141 -1.20 -22.25 28.99
CA GLN A 141 -1.14 -22.23 30.45
C GLN A 141 -2.52 -22.49 31.07
N ILE A 142 -3.58 -21.94 30.49
CA ILE A 142 -4.98 -22.23 30.88
C ILE A 142 -5.35 -23.70 30.60
N LEU A 143 -4.90 -24.28 29.48
CA LEU A 143 -5.14 -25.68 29.15
C LEU A 143 -4.39 -26.66 30.06
N ILE A 144 -3.21 -26.31 30.55
CA ILE A 144 -2.44 -27.11 31.51
C ILE A 144 -3.08 -27.02 32.90
N GLU A 145 -3.44 -25.81 33.35
CA GLU A 145 -4.03 -25.56 34.67
C GLU A 145 -5.42 -26.23 34.81
N TYR A 146 -6.15 -26.43 33.71
CA TYR A 146 -7.44 -27.15 33.70
C TYR A 146 -7.28 -28.68 33.72
N ASN A 147 -6.12 -29.21 33.30
CA ASN A 147 -5.86 -30.65 33.24
C ASN A 147 -5.30 -31.20 34.56
N ASP A 148 -4.76 -30.35 35.44
CA ASP A 148 -4.32 -30.70 36.80
C ASP A 148 -5.47 -30.70 37.84
N VAL A 149 -6.68 -30.26 37.46
CA VAL A 149 -7.86 -30.15 38.34
C VAL A 149 -8.91 -31.26 38.09
N VAL A 150 -8.67 -32.16 37.14
CA VAL A 150 -9.49 -33.36 36.86
C VAL A 150 -8.74 -34.62 37.28
#